data_AF-A0A0J8GM64-F1
#
_entry.id   AF-A0A0J8GM64-F1
#
_cell.length_a   1.000
_cell.length_b   1.000
_cell.length_c   1.000
_cell.angle_alpha   90.00
_cell.angle_beta   90.00
_cell.angle_gamma   90.00
#
_symmetry.space_group_name_H-M   'P 1'
#
loop_
_entity.id
_entity.type
_entity.pdbx_description
1 polymer ?
#
loop_
_entity_poly.entity_id
_entity_poly.type
_entity_poly.pdbx_seq_one_letter_code
_entity_poly.pdbx_strand_id
1 'polypeptide(L)'
;MYEAFYGFTDKPFHLTPDPNFFFASKLHNRALSYLKYGISQGEGFIVITGQIGTGKTTIANSLLAELENDEVKAIQIVTPKLNPEDLIFVTAAKLGLNTDNKSKGQVLQLIEQELARLVSSGYRALLVVDEAQNLPVESVEELRMLSNFQIDGKPLLQSFLLGQPELRELLQLPNMEQFRQRIVASCDLKPLSQPETHEYINFRLAAAAGKPVDIIANEAIESIYDFTGGTPRRINTLCDRVLLYGFLEDKTLLTAEDVATVIAEIKQESADLEPEKLVQASNPSTQQENRSEENITQQTVENESKLEDLTPPAPQFGSVKASGLPKDVMDDVTHLRNMLSEIKYTLETSIEYKLKVSRYIDNVINRKLKQLKQVSNVEDEQKELDE
;
A
#
# COMPACT_ATOMS: atom_id res chain seq x y z
N MET A 1 -2.45 -6.74 -20.99
CA MET A 1 -1.80 -7.92 -21.58
C MET A 1 -2.59 -9.19 -21.27
N TYR A 2 -2.73 -9.62 -20.00
CA TYR A 2 -3.57 -10.79 -19.65
C TYR A 2 -5.08 -10.49 -19.77
N GLU A 3 -5.49 -9.23 -19.67
CA GLU A 3 -6.89 -8.80 -19.69
C GLU A 3 -7.58 -9.28 -20.98
N ALA A 4 -6.96 -9.02 -22.14
CA ALA A 4 -7.50 -9.47 -23.43
C ALA A 4 -7.53 -11.00 -23.57
N PHE A 5 -6.54 -11.70 -22.98
CA PHE A 5 -6.46 -13.16 -23.02
C PHE A 5 -7.61 -13.82 -22.25
N TYR A 6 -7.94 -13.30 -21.06
CA TYR A 6 -9.05 -13.80 -20.24
C TYR A 6 -10.40 -13.14 -20.55
N GLY A 7 -10.45 -12.19 -21.49
CA GLY A 7 -11.67 -11.51 -21.90
C GLY A 7 -12.16 -10.45 -20.90
N PHE A 8 -11.25 -9.82 -20.17
CA PHE A 8 -11.54 -8.72 -19.25
C PHE A 8 -11.51 -7.36 -19.95
N THR A 9 -12.44 -6.49 -19.57
CA THR A 9 -12.47 -5.09 -19.99
C THR A 9 -11.65 -4.18 -19.07
N ASP A 10 -11.31 -4.66 -17.88
CA ASP A 10 -10.48 -3.95 -16.89
C ASP A 10 -9.65 -4.94 -16.05
N LYS A 11 -8.69 -4.47 -15.27
CA LYS A 11 -7.87 -5.31 -14.38
C LYS A 11 -8.68 -5.73 -13.15
N PRO A 12 -8.99 -7.02 -12.94
CA PRO A 12 -9.79 -7.47 -11.80
C PRO A 12 -9.09 -7.24 -10.46
N PHE A 13 -7.75 -7.21 -10.42
CA PHE A 13 -6.98 -7.19 -9.17
C PHE A 13 -6.13 -5.93 -8.95
N HIS A 14 -6.50 -4.81 -9.56
CA HIS A 14 -5.80 -3.55 -9.33
C HIS A 14 -5.90 -3.09 -7.85
N LEU A 15 -4.87 -2.39 -7.37
CA LEU A 15 -4.75 -1.96 -5.97
C LEU A 15 -5.41 -0.60 -5.68
N THR A 16 -5.70 0.17 -6.71
CA THR A 16 -6.43 1.44 -6.57
C THR A 16 -7.86 1.17 -6.09
N PRO A 17 -8.39 1.91 -5.11
CA PRO A 17 -9.79 1.76 -4.72
C PRO A 17 -10.72 2.13 -5.88
N ASP A 18 -11.54 1.18 -6.34
CA ASP A 18 -12.61 1.40 -7.31
C ASP A 18 -13.95 0.90 -6.73
N PRO A 19 -14.99 1.76 -6.64
CA PRO A 19 -16.32 1.37 -6.19
C PRO A 19 -16.93 0.17 -6.95
N ASN A 20 -16.65 0.02 -8.26
CA ASN A 20 -17.17 -1.09 -9.06
C ASN A 20 -16.62 -2.46 -8.63
N PHE A 21 -15.45 -2.45 -7.99
CA PHE A 21 -14.77 -3.63 -7.48
C PHE A 21 -14.89 -3.75 -5.95
N PHE A 22 -15.85 -3.04 -5.36
CA PHE A 22 -16.14 -3.11 -3.93
C PHE A 22 -16.99 -4.34 -3.59
N PHE A 23 -16.36 -5.31 -2.92
CA PHE A 23 -17.04 -6.50 -2.41
C PHE A 23 -17.51 -6.29 -0.97
N ALA A 24 -18.80 -6.12 -0.78
CA ALA A 24 -19.41 -6.07 0.54
C ALA A 24 -19.68 -7.49 1.06
N SER A 25 -18.70 -8.09 1.74
CA SER A 25 -18.89 -9.36 2.45
C SER A 25 -20.03 -9.27 3.48
N LYS A 26 -20.54 -10.39 3.99
CA LYS A 26 -21.62 -10.39 4.99
C LYS A 26 -21.25 -9.61 6.26
N LEU A 27 -20.01 -9.74 6.73
CA LEU A 27 -19.48 -8.95 7.85
C LEU A 27 -19.34 -7.47 7.48
N HIS A 28 -18.87 -7.17 6.28
CA HIS A 28 -18.79 -5.81 5.77
C HIS A 28 -20.17 -5.15 5.62
N ASN A 29 -21.21 -5.87 5.20
CA ASN A 29 -22.57 -5.34 5.07
C ASN A 29 -23.17 -4.92 6.42
N ARG A 30 -22.93 -5.71 7.47
CA ARG A 30 -23.34 -5.33 8.81
C ARG A 30 -22.59 -4.09 9.28
N ALA A 31 -21.27 -4.06 9.11
CA ALA A 31 -20.45 -2.88 9.40
C ALA A 31 -20.95 -1.64 8.64
N LEU A 32 -21.11 -1.73 7.33
CA LEU A 32 -21.64 -0.66 6.47
C LEU A 32 -23.00 -0.18 6.94
N SER A 33 -23.91 -1.07 7.33
CA SER A 33 -25.24 -0.67 7.83
C SER A 33 -25.13 0.19 9.10
N TYR A 34 -24.24 -0.17 10.02
CA TYR A 34 -23.97 0.64 11.22
C TYR A 34 -23.27 1.96 10.87
N LEU A 35 -22.35 1.97 9.91
CA LEU A 35 -21.68 3.18 9.44
C LEU A 35 -22.68 4.12 8.76
N LYS A 36 -23.58 3.61 7.92
CA LYS A 36 -24.68 4.34 7.27
C LYS A 36 -25.62 4.94 8.30
N TYR A 37 -25.99 4.17 9.33
CA TYR A 37 -26.76 4.72 10.44
C TYR A 37 -26.01 5.86 11.14
N GLY A 38 -24.72 5.68 11.46
CA GLY A 38 -23.90 6.73 12.07
C GLY A 38 -23.82 7.99 11.18
N ILE A 39 -23.66 7.84 9.87
CA ILE A 39 -23.70 8.96 8.92
C ILE A 39 -25.04 9.65 8.99
N SER A 40 -26.17 8.93 9.01
CA SER A 40 -27.49 9.55 9.06
C SER A 40 -27.73 10.42 10.31
N GLN A 41 -27.00 10.20 11.40
CA GLN A 41 -27.08 11.04 12.61
C GLN A 41 -26.51 12.45 12.39
N GLY A 42 -25.53 12.60 11.49
CA GLY A 42 -24.94 13.90 11.19
C GLY A 42 -24.03 14.49 12.27
N GLU A 43 -23.68 13.71 13.27
CA GLU A 43 -22.86 14.16 14.39
C GLU A 43 -21.85 13.13 14.89
N GLY A 44 -20.89 13.60 15.67
CA GLY A 44 -19.91 12.78 16.37
C GLY A 44 -18.87 12.11 15.48
N PHE A 45 -18.28 11.05 16.03
CA PHE A 45 -17.18 10.31 15.40
C PHE A 45 -17.62 8.92 14.95
N ILE A 46 -17.15 8.54 13.78
CA ILE A 46 -17.20 7.18 13.27
C ILE A 46 -15.78 6.65 13.16
N VAL A 47 -15.52 5.51 13.79
CA VAL A 47 -14.18 4.91 13.82
C VAL A 47 -14.16 3.60 13.05
N ILE A 48 -13.28 3.49 12.06
CA ILE A 48 -13.07 2.26 11.28
C ILE A 48 -11.63 1.81 11.49
N THR A 49 -11.44 0.70 12.20
CA THR A 49 -10.14 0.09 12.37
C THR A 49 -10.00 -1.17 11.54
N GLY A 50 -8.78 -1.61 11.32
CA GLY A 50 -8.49 -2.88 10.64
C GLY A 50 -7.04 -2.98 10.24
N GLN A 51 -6.56 -4.20 10.01
CA GLN A 51 -5.19 -4.44 9.59
C GLN A 51 -4.87 -3.77 8.24
N ILE A 52 -3.59 -3.66 7.92
CA ILE A 52 -3.16 -3.10 6.63
C ILE A 52 -3.77 -3.95 5.49
N GLY A 53 -4.38 -3.28 4.52
CA GLY A 53 -4.94 -3.94 3.34
C GLY A 53 -6.30 -4.63 3.52
N THR A 54 -7.01 -4.40 4.63
CA THR A 54 -8.38 -4.89 4.85
C THR A 54 -9.48 -4.08 4.13
N GLY A 55 -9.12 -2.99 3.44
CA GLY A 55 -10.08 -2.20 2.65
C GLY A 55 -10.74 -1.03 3.38
N LYS A 56 -10.16 -0.53 4.48
CA LYS A 56 -10.65 0.65 5.23
C LYS A 56 -10.94 1.85 4.32
N THR A 57 -9.95 2.29 3.55
CA THR A 57 -10.07 3.41 2.61
C THR A 57 -11.07 3.11 1.49
N THR A 58 -11.14 1.86 1.02
CA THR A 58 -12.12 1.44 0.02
C THR A 58 -13.55 1.56 0.54
N ILE A 59 -13.81 1.13 1.78
CA ILE A 59 -15.13 1.29 2.43
C ILE A 59 -15.47 2.77 2.60
N ALA A 60 -14.52 3.58 3.08
CA ALA A 60 -14.74 5.00 3.26
C ALA A 60 -15.08 5.70 1.93
N ASN A 61 -14.33 5.42 0.87
CA ASN A 61 -14.59 5.98 -0.46
C ASN A 61 -15.91 5.48 -1.06
N SER A 62 -16.27 4.20 -0.86
CA SER A 62 -17.56 3.67 -1.29
C SER A 62 -18.72 4.36 -0.57
N LEU A 63 -18.59 4.59 0.73
CA LEU A 63 -19.59 5.34 1.51
C LEU A 63 -19.69 6.79 1.02
N LEU A 64 -18.57 7.45 0.77
CA LEU A 64 -18.56 8.82 0.24
C LEU A 64 -19.21 8.91 -1.14
N ALA A 65 -18.93 7.96 -2.04
CA ALA A 65 -19.50 7.90 -3.38
C ALA A 65 -21.03 7.70 -3.34
N GLU A 66 -21.53 6.86 -2.43
CA GLU A 66 -22.98 6.72 -2.22
C GLU A 66 -23.63 8.02 -1.73
N LEU A 67 -22.91 8.80 -0.91
CA LEU A 67 -23.35 10.07 -0.34
C LEU A 67 -23.17 11.27 -1.28
N GLU A 68 -22.60 11.11 -2.48
CA GLU A 68 -22.44 12.22 -3.44
C GLU A 68 -23.78 12.84 -3.84
N ASN A 69 -24.88 12.08 -3.72
CA ASN A 69 -26.24 12.57 -3.93
C ASN A 69 -26.87 13.26 -2.69
N ASP A 70 -26.25 13.15 -1.51
CA ASP A 70 -26.80 13.59 -0.21
C ASP A 70 -26.22 14.93 0.27
N GLU A 71 -25.77 15.79 -0.65
CA GLU A 71 -25.20 17.11 -0.36
C GLU A 71 -24.05 17.04 0.68
N VAL A 72 -23.16 16.04 0.58
CA VAL A 72 -22.02 15.90 1.51
C VAL A 72 -20.75 16.52 0.94
N LYS A 73 -20.10 17.38 1.74
CA LYS A 73 -18.76 17.91 1.46
C LYS A 73 -17.72 17.13 2.27
N ALA A 74 -17.02 16.21 1.61
CA ALA A 74 -15.94 15.45 2.21
C ALA A 74 -14.61 16.23 2.24
N ILE A 75 -13.95 16.22 3.39
CA ILE A 75 -12.64 16.83 3.64
C ILE A 75 -11.70 15.67 3.99
N GLN A 76 -10.91 15.20 3.02
CA GLN A 76 -10.02 14.06 3.23
C GLN A 76 -8.61 14.50 3.61
N ILE A 77 -8.13 13.98 4.74
CA ILE A 77 -6.77 14.12 5.24
C ILE A 77 -6.11 12.74 5.26
N VAL A 78 -5.12 12.55 4.39
CA VAL A 78 -4.25 11.37 4.38
C VAL A 78 -2.94 11.79 5.05
N THR A 79 -2.65 11.23 6.22
CA THR A 79 -1.70 11.86 7.15
C THR A 79 -0.45 11.03 7.47
N PRO A 80 0.74 11.58 7.23
CA PRO A 80 1.93 11.29 8.04
C PRO A 80 1.95 12.20 9.29
N LYS A 81 1.70 11.64 10.48
CA LYS A 81 1.85 12.26 11.83
C LYS A 81 1.66 13.79 11.91
N LEU A 82 0.43 14.30 11.79
CA LEU A 82 0.14 15.73 11.98
C LEU A 82 0.10 16.12 13.45
N ASN A 83 0.81 17.19 13.81
CA ASN A 83 0.68 17.82 15.12
C ASN A 83 -0.66 18.59 15.24
N PRO A 84 -1.03 19.06 16.45
CA PRO A 84 -2.32 19.74 16.68
C PRO A 84 -2.56 20.96 15.81
N GLU A 85 -1.52 21.76 15.53
CA GLU A 85 -1.65 22.97 14.73
C GLU A 85 -1.76 22.63 13.24
N ASP A 86 -0.88 21.77 12.73
CA ASP A 86 -0.88 21.35 11.34
C ASP A 86 -2.23 20.74 10.93
N LEU A 87 -2.87 19.97 11.83
CA LEU A 87 -4.20 19.42 11.59
C LEU A 87 -5.22 20.52 11.26
N ILE A 88 -5.23 21.62 12.01
CA ILE A 88 -6.14 22.74 11.80
C ILE A 88 -5.84 23.43 10.45
N PHE A 89 -4.57 23.72 10.19
CA PHE A 89 -4.16 24.40 8.96
C PHE A 89 -4.40 23.54 7.71
N VAL A 90 -4.13 22.24 7.77
CA VAL A 90 -4.43 21.30 6.68
C VAL A 90 -5.93 21.20 6.44
N THR A 91 -6.74 21.15 7.51
CA THR A 91 -8.21 21.15 7.40
C THR A 91 -8.70 22.42 6.69
N ALA A 92 -8.20 23.59 7.11
CA ALA A 92 -8.53 24.87 6.48
C ALA A 92 -8.12 24.92 5.01
N ALA A 93 -6.92 24.45 4.68
CA ALA A 93 -6.44 24.40 3.30
C ALA A 93 -7.33 23.49 2.41
N LYS A 94 -7.76 22.33 2.93
CA LYS A 94 -8.69 21.41 2.23
C LYS A 94 -10.09 21.98 2.05
N LEU A 95 -10.51 22.90 2.93
CA LEU A 95 -11.72 23.70 2.80
C LEU A 95 -11.57 24.87 1.80
N GLY A 96 -10.36 25.11 1.27
CA GLY A 96 -10.07 26.21 0.35
C GLY A 96 -9.91 27.57 1.04
N LEU A 97 -9.64 27.57 2.35
CA LEU A 97 -9.48 28.79 3.15
C LEU A 97 -8.05 29.30 3.06
N ASN A 98 -7.89 30.61 2.88
CA ASN A 98 -6.57 31.23 2.96
C ASN A 98 -6.13 31.33 4.43
N THR A 99 -5.00 30.71 4.78
CA THR A 99 -4.43 30.70 6.13
C THR A 99 -3.19 31.60 6.29
N ASP A 100 -2.78 32.32 5.24
CA ASP A 100 -1.56 33.12 5.24
C ASP A 100 -1.57 34.17 6.36
N ASN A 101 -0.49 34.20 7.14
CA ASN A 101 -0.27 35.11 8.27
C ASN A 101 -1.39 35.10 9.34
N LYS A 102 -2.13 33.99 9.48
CA LYS A 102 -3.19 33.84 10.48
C LYS A 102 -2.72 33.01 11.65
N SER A 103 -3.13 33.41 12.86
CA SER A 103 -2.98 32.56 14.04
C SER A 103 -3.95 31.39 14.01
N LYS A 104 -3.65 30.32 14.75
CA LYS A 104 -4.57 29.17 14.93
C LYS A 104 -5.99 29.60 15.27
N GLY A 105 -6.16 30.57 16.18
CA GLY A 105 -7.49 31.07 16.57
C GLY A 105 -8.26 31.73 15.41
N GLN A 106 -7.56 32.50 14.56
CA GLN A 106 -8.16 33.08 13.36
C GLN A 106 -8.52 32.02 12.32
N VAL A 107 -7.70 30.97 12.18
CA VAL A 107 -7.99 29.86 11.27
C VAL A 107 -9.20 29.05 11.76
N LEU A 108 -9.32 28.80 13.07
CA LEU A 108 -10.49 28.14 13.65
C LEU A 108 -11.79 28.91 13.36
N GLN A 109 -11.75 30.24 13.49
CA GLN A 109 -12.90 31.09 13.14
C GLN A 109 -13.28 30.98 11.66
N LEU A 110 -12.29 30.91 10.75
CA LEU A 110 -12.55 30.73 9.32
C LEU A 110 -13.16 29.35 9.04
N ILE A 111 -12.67 28.30 9.69
CA ILE A 111 -13.22 26.95 9.57
C ILE A 111 -14.68 26.96 10.05
N GLU A 112 -14.96 27.49 11.24
CA GLU A 112 -16.32 27.54 11.79
C GLU A 112 -17.30 28.29 10.86
N GLN A 113 -16.88 29.44 10.33
CA GLN A 113 -17.68 30.23 9.38
C GLN A 113 -17.96 29.46 8.09
N GLU A 114 -16.96 28.79 7.52
CA GLU A 114 -17.14 28.01 6.29
C GLU A 114 -18.02 26.78 6.52
N LEU A 115 -17.87 26.09 7.65
CA LEU A 115 -18.73 24.96 7.99
C LEU A 115 -20.19 25.42 8.20
N ALA A 116 -20.41 26.56 8.86
CA ALA A 116 -21.74 27.15 8.99
C ALA A 116 -22.33 27.54 7.62
N ARG A 117 -21.51 28.05 6.70
CA ARG A 117 -21.90 28.36 5.32
C ARG A 117 -22.31 27.09 4.55
N LEU A 118 -21.58 25.99 4.71
CA LEU A 118 -21.92 24.71 4.09
C LEU A 118 -23.28 24.22 4.59
N VAL A 119 -23.48 24.16 5.91
CA VAL A 119 -24.74 23.71 6.53
C VAL A 119 -25.93 24.57 6.13
N SER A 120 -25.78 25.90 6.10
CA SER A 120 -26.83 26.81 5.63
C SER A 120 -27.14 26.68 4.14
N SER A 121 -26.20 26.14 3.35
CA SER A 121 -26.38 25.86 1.92
C SER A 121 -26.94 24.46 1.64
N GLY A 122 -27.36 23.71 2.67
CA GLY A 122 -27.85 22.33 2.57
C GLY A 122 -26.76 21.26 2.72
N TYR A 123 -25.49 21.65 2.70
CA TYR A 123 -24.38 20.69 2.71
C TYR A 123 -24.00 20.22 4.11
N ARG A 124 -23.67 18.93 4.22
CA ARG A 124 -23.08 18.35 5.43
C ARG A 124 -21.57 18.25 5.29
N ALA A 125 -20.81 18.74 6.27
CA ALA A 125 -19.35 18.60 6.24
C ALA A 125 -18.91 17.29 6.91
N LEU A 126 -18.05 16.55 6.22
CA LEU A 126 -17.51 15.27 6.68
C LEU A 126 -15.99 15.27 6.62
N LEU A 127 -15.34 15.27 7.79
CA LEU A 127 -13.89 15.16 7.89
C LEU A 127 -13.48 13.69 7.89
N VAL A 128 -12.67 13.26 6.93
CA VAL A 128 -12.14 11.89 6.87
C VAL A 128 -10.64 11.94 7.13
N VAL A 129 -10.22 11.29 8.21
CA VAL A 129 -8.81 11.19 8.61
C VAL A 129 -8.36 9.75 8.42
N ASP A 130 -7.48 9.53 7.43
CA ASP A 130 -6.86 8.23 7.20
C ASP A 130 -5.52 8.11 7.95
N GLU A 131 -5.16 6.87 8.29
CA GLU A 131 -4.00 6.53 9.13
C GLU A 131 -3.99 7.25 10.50
N ALA A 132 -5.18 7.41 11.11
CA ALA A 132 -5.37 8.18 12.34
C ALA A 132 -4.62 7.65 13.56
N GLN A 133 -4.14 6.39 13.56
CA GLN A 133 -3.25 5.88 14.62
C GLN A 133 -1.92 6.62 14.69
N ASN A 134 -1.53 7.33 13.63
CA ASN A 134 -0.32 8.14 13.60
C ASN A 134 -0.51 9.51 14.25
N LEU A 135 -1.73 9.90 14.62
CA LEU A 135 -1.97 11.17 15.28
C LEU A 135 -1.47 11.14 16.73
N PRO A 136 -0.75 12.18 17.18
CA PRO A 136 -0.57 12.45 18.60
C PRO A 136 -1.92 12.59 19.31
N VAL A 137 -1.94 12.28 20.60
CA VAL A 137 -3.14 12.35 21.45
C VAL A 137 -3.72 13.77 21.44
N GLU A 138 -2.85 14.78 21.46
CA GLU A 138 -3.21 16.18 21.41
C GLU A 138 -3.92 16.54 20.10
N SER A 139 -3.53 15.94 18.97
CA SER A 139 -4.20 16.14 17.68
C SER A 139 -5.59 15.49 17.65
N VAL A 140 -5.77 14.35 18.32
CA VAL A 140 -7.09 13.71 18.46
C VAL A 140 -8.02 14.57 19.33
N GLU A 141 -7.48 15.23 20.36
CA GLU A 141 -8.25 16.21 21.14
C GLU A 141 -8.64 17.45 20.32
N GLU A 142 -7.80 17.92 19.41
CA GLU A 142 -8.19 18.99 18.47
C GLU A 142 -9.33 18.57 17.55
N LEU A 143 -9.35 17.32 17.07
CA LEU A 143 -10.50 16.79 16.33
C LEU A 143 -11.78 16.85 17.18
N ARG A 144 -11.68 16.51 18.47
CA ARG A 144 -12.79 16.64 19.43
C ARG A 144 -13.23 18.08 19.62
N MET A 145 -12.29 19.04 19.62
CA MET A 145 -12.59 20.47 19.69
C MET A 145 -13.31 20.95 18.44
N LEU A 146 -12.84 20.58 17.24
CA LEU A 146 -13.49 20.91 15.98
C LEU A 146 -14.92 20.35 15.90
N SER A 147 -15.15 19.15 16.43
CA SER A 147 -16.49 18.54 16.46
C SER A 147 -17.47 19.27 17.38
N ASN A 148 -17.04 20.25 18.19
CA ASN A 148 -17.93 21.08 19.02
C ASN A 148 -18.64 22.18 18.25
N PHE A 149 -18.17 22.51 17.04
CA PHE A 149 -18.76 23.59 16.28
C PHE A 149 -20.21 23.26 15.95
N GLN A 150 -21.10 24.18 16.33
CA GLN A 150 -22.54 24.02 16.21
C GLN A 150 -23.22 25.37 15.92
N ILE A 151 -24.32 25.33 15.18
CA ILE A 151 -25.20 26.47 14.94
C ILE A 151 -26.63 26.07 15.36
N ASP A 152 -27.25 26.87 16.22
CA ASP A 152 -28.59 26.59 16.78
C ASP A 152 -28.74 25.16 17.37
N GLY A 153 -27.67 24.66 18.00
CA GLY A 153 -27.61 23.31 18.57
C GLY A 153 -27.44 22.18 17.54
N LYS A 154 -27.26 22.50 16.26
CA LYS A 154 -26.93 21.53 15.21
C LYS A 154 -25.42 21.47 14.98
N PRO A 155 -24.80 20.30 14.99
CA PRO A 155 -23.37 20.16 14.74
C PRO A 155 -23.03 20.53 13.29
N LEU A 156 -21.87 21.16 13.13
CA LEU A 156 -21.37 21.62 11.84
C LEU A 156 -20.43 20.62 11.16
N LEU A 157 -19.91 19.64 11.91
CA LEU A 157 -18.89 18.70 11.44
C LEU A 157 -19.12 17.30 11.99
N GLN A 158 -19.15 16.31 11.09
CA GLN A 158 -19.01 14.90 11.44
C GLN A 158 -17.62 14.41 11.04
N SER A 159 -17.05 13.45 11.78
CA SER A 159 -15.68 12.97 11.53
C SER A 159 -15.57 11.46 11.43
N PHE A 160 -14.78 10.99 10.46
CA PHE A 160 -14.42 9.60 10.21
C PHE A 160 -12.95 9.41 10.52
N LEU A 161 -12.63 8.49 11.43
CA LEU A 161 -11.26 8.09 11.73
C LEU A 161 -11.02 6.69 11.18
N LEU A 162 -10.16 6.60 10.18
CA LEU A 162 -9.70 5.33 9.63
C LEU A 162 -8.30 5.06 10.19
N GLY A 163 -8.08 3.85 10.70
CA GLY A 163 -6.77 3.53 11.24
C GLY A 163 -6.52 2.05 11.45
N GLN A 164 -5.33 1.75 11.91
CA GLN A 164 -4.93 0.39 12.30
C GLN A 164 -5.40 0.08 13.74
N PRO A 165 -5.31 -1.18 14.23
CA PRO A 165 -5.76 -1.54 15.58
C PRO A 165 -5.21 -0.64 16.71
N GLU A 166 -4.03 -0.06 16.52
CA GLU A 166 -3.37 0.88 17.41
C GLU A 166 -4.21 2.14 17.66
N LEU A 167 -5.06 2.55 16.70
CA LEU A 167 -6.01 3.64 16.92
C LEU A 167 -7.00 3.29 18.03
N ARG A 168 -7.45 2.04 18.11
CA ARG A 168 -8.34 1.60 19.19
C ARG A 168 -7.65 1.68 20.55
N GLU A 169 -6.38 1.28 20.60
CA GLU A 169 -5.57 1.35 21.81
C GLU A 169 -5.39 2.80 22.27
N LEU A 170 -5.05 3.71 21.34
CA LEU A 170 -4.98 5.14 21.58
C LEU A 170 -6.31 5.67 22.14
N LEU A 171 -7.43 5.35 21.50
CA LEU A 171 -8.75 5.80 21.94
C LEU A 171 -9.17 5.20 23.28
N GLN A 172 -8.58 4.08 23.73
CA GLN A 172 -8.84 3.46 25.02
C GLN A 172 -8.04 4.08 26.19
N LEU A 173 -7.09 4.99 25.91
CA LEU A 173 -6.33 5.66 26.95
C LEU A 173 -7.26 6.41 27.95
N PRO A 174 -6.90 6.50 29.24
CA PRO A 174 -7.77 7.12 30.26
C PRO A 174 -8.16 8.57 29.92
N ASN A 175 -7.23 9.35 29.37
CA ASN A 175 -7.47 10.74 28.97
C ASN A 175 -8.36 10.90 27.72
N MET A 176 -8.67 9.82 26.99
CA MET A 176 -9.56 9.83 25.82
C MET A 176 -11.03 9.53 26.16
N GLU A 177 -11.40 9.48 27.44
CA GLU A 177 -12.78 9.16 27.84
C GLU A 177 -13.82 10.10 27.23
N GLN A 178 -13.53 11.41 27.22
CA GLN A 178 -14.42 12.42 26.63
C GLN A 178 -14.56 12.25 25.12
N PHE A 179 -13.49 11.84 24.44
CA PHE A 179 -13.52 11.53 23.02
C PHE A 179 -14.39 10.29 22.77
N ARG A 180 -14.16 9.21 23.52
CA ARG A 180 -14.91 7.94 23.37
C ARG A 180 -16.41 8.10 23.51
N GLN A 181 -16.86 8.98 24.41
CA GLN A 181 -18.29 9.27 24.59
C GLN A 181 -18.95 9.91 23.34
N ARG A 182 -18.16 10.43 22.40
CA ARG A 182 -18.63 11.01 21.13
C ARG A 182 -18.52 10.06 19.95
N ILE A 183 -18.02 8.85 20.14
CA ILE A 183 -17.99 7.83 19.10
C ILE A 183 -19.40 7.26 18.96
N VAL A 184 -20.05 7.59 17.85
CA VAL A 184 -21.43 7.17 17.54
C VAL A 184 -21.43 5.75 16.96
N ALA A 185 -20.39 5.41 16.20
CA ALA A 185 -20.22 4.09 15.61
C ALA A 185 -18.74 3.71 15.56
N SER A 186 -18.46 2.43 15.79
CA SER A 186 -17.13 1.87 15.55
C SER A 186 -17.24 0.53 14.83
N CYS A 187 -16.29 0.27 13.93
CA CYS A 187 -16.20 -0.96 13.15
C CYS A 187 -14.76 -1.47 13.16
N ASP A 188 -14.61 -2.80 13.29
CA ASP A 188 -13.33 -3.49 13.11
C ASP A 188 -13.37 -4.37 11.86
N LEU A 189 -12.66 -3.95 10.81
CA LEU A 189 -12.52 -4.72 9.59
C LEU A 189 -11.52 -5.85 9.79
N LYS A 190 -12.03 -7.08 9.66
CA LYS A 190 -11.24 -8.30 9.70
C LYS A 190 -10.86 -8.76 8.30
N PRO A 191 -9.78 -9.54 8.15
CA PRO A 191 -9.54 -10.28 6.91
C PRO A 191 -10.76 -11.14 6.56
N LEU A 192 -10.94 -11.41 5.26
CA LEU A 192 -11.99 -12.26 4.75
C LEU A 192 -11.78 -13.70 5.25
N SER A 193 -12.87 -14.40 5.55
CA SER A 193 -12.83 -15.85 5.74
C SER A 193 -12.57 -16.58 4.41
N GLN A 194 -12.27 -17.89 4.47
CA GLN A 194 -12.08 -18.70 3.27
C GLN A 194 -13.30 -18.65 2.32
N PRO A 195 -14.56 -18.81 2.78
CA PRO A 195 -15.73 -18.65 1.90
C PRO A 195 -15.85 -17.24 1.32
N GLU A 196 -15.59 -16.20 2.12
CA GLU A 196 -15.64 -14.81 1.65
C GLU A 196 -14.52 -14.50 0.65
N THR A 197 -13.37 -15.18 0.75
CA THR A 197 -12.25 -15.04 -0.21
C THR A 197 -12.63 -15.62 -1.56
N HIS A 198 -13.35 -16.74 -1.57
CA HIS A 198 -13.92 -17.33 -2.79
C HIS A 198 -14.93 -16.39 -3.45
N GLU A 199 -15.89 -15.89 -2.67
CA GLU A 199 -16.87 -14.91 -3.15
C GLU A 199 -16.18 -13.63 -3.66
N TYR A 200 -15.14 -13.15 -2.97
CA TYR A 200 -14.37 -11.96 -3.33
C TYR A 200 -13.66 -12.09 -4.68
N ILE A 201 -12.91 -13.19 -4.88
CA ILE A 201 -12.16 -13.44 -6.11
C ILE A 201 -13.12 -13.54 -7.29
N ASN A 202 -14.19 -14.30 -7.15
CA ASN A 202 -15.18 -14.48 -8.21
C ASN A 202 -15.93 -13.17 -8.53
N PHE A 203 -16.26 -12.38 -7.50
CA PHE A 203 -16.85 -11.06 -7.70
C PHE A 203 -15.92 -10.14 -8.51
N ARG A 204 -14.63 -10.06 -8.15
CA ARG A 204 -13.65 -9.21 -8.84
C ARG A 204 -13.43 -9.63 -10.29
N LEU A 205 -13.35 -10.94 -10.55
CA LEU A 205 -13.26 -11.50 -11.90
C LEU A 205 -14.52 -11.18 -12.72
N ALA A 206 -15.69 -11.37 -12.13
CA ALA A 206 -16.96 -11.11 -12.80
C ALA A 206 -17.15 -9.63 -13.13
N ALA A 207 -16.76 -8.73 -12.22
CA ALA A 207 -16.79 -7.28 -12.45
C ALA A 207 -15.90 -6.87 -13.63
N ALA A 208 -14.70 -7.47 -13.75
CA ALA A 208 -13.79 -7.20 -14.86
C ALA A 208 -14.24 -7.79 -16.20
N ALA A 209 -15.00 -8.89 -16.19
CA ALA A 209 -15.48 -9.58 -17.40
C ALA A 209 -16.90 -9.17 -17.83
N GLY A 210 -17.66 -8.53 -16.95
CA GLY A 210 -19.10 -8.28 -17.10
C GLY A 210 -19.99 -9.54 -16.98
N LYS A 211 -19.41 -10.69 -16.62
CA LYS A 211 -20.09 -11.99 -16.46
C LYS A 211 -19.28 -12.91 -15.55
N PRO A 212 -19.87 -13.94 -14.94
CA PRO A 212 -19.13 -14.96 -14.19
C PRO A 212 -18.05 -15.64 -15.06
N VAL A 213 -16.87 -15.88 -14.48
CA VAL A 213 -15.73 -16.49 -15.16
C VAL A 213 -15.09 -17.54 -14.25
N ASP A 214 -14.94 -18.76 -14.77
CA ASP A 214 -14.28 -19.88 -14.08
C ASP A 214 -12.87 -20.11 -14.65
N ILE A 215 -11.94 -19.20 -14.32
CA ILE A 215 -10.53 -19.30 -14.75
C ILE A 215 -9.57 -19.66 -13.61
N ILE A 216 -10.05 -19.72 -12.36
CA ILE A 216 -9.27 -20.12 -11.18
C ILE A 216 -10.02 -21.28 -10.50
N ALA A 217 -9.36 -22.43 -10.35
CA ALA A 217 -9.91 -23.59 -9.70
C ALA A 217 -10.15 -23.34 -8.19
N ASN A 218 -11.08 -24.06 -7.59
CA ASN A 218 -11.41 -23.87 -6.17
C ASN A 218 -10.20 -24.16 -5.26
N GLU A 219 -9.43 -25.19 -5.56
CA GLU A 219 -8.20 -25.56 -4.85
C GLU A 219 -7.13 -24.47 -4.96
N ALA A 220 -7.09 -23.74 -6.09
CA ALA A 220 -6.22 -22.61 -6.28
C ALA A 220 -6.64 -21.42 -5.40
N ILE A 221 -7.96 -21.18 -5.27
CA ILE A 221 -8.52 -20.17 -4.36
C ILE A 221 -8.20 -20.51 -2.89
N GLU A 222 -8.25 -21.78 -2.51
CA GLU A 222 -7.84 -22.23 -1.17
C GLU A 222 -6.36 -21.94 -0.92
N SER A 223 -5.49 -22.26 -1.87
CA SER A 223 -4.06 -21.93 -1.80
C SER A 223 -3.81 -20.41 -1.69
N ILE A 224 -4.57 -19.61 -2.43
CA ILE A 224 -4.54 -18.15 -2.33
C ILE A 224 -4.94 -17.69 -0.92
N TYR A 225 -6.01 -18.24 -0.35
CA TYR A 225 -6.44 -17.93 1.01
C TYR A 225 -5.35 -18.27 2.04
N ASP A 226 -4.79 -19.48 1.98
CA ASP A 226 -3.77 -19.95 2.92
C ASP A 226 -2.52 -19.04 2.91
N PHE A 227 -2.10 -18.60 1.73
CA PHE A 227 -0.97 -17.69 1.61
C PHE A 227 -1.29 -16.27 2.11
N THR A 228 -2.47 -15.76 1.78
CA THR A 228 -2.84 -14.34 1.99
C THR A 228 -3.47 -14.08 3.36
N GLY A 229 -3.97 -15.11 4.03
CA GLY A 229 -4.76 -15.01 5.25
C GLY A 229 -6.04 -14.20 5.06
N GLY A 230 -6.63 -14.22 3.86
CA GLY A 230 -7.86 -13.51 3.54
C GLY A 230 -7.72 -11.99 3.45
N THR A 231 -6.50 -11.44 3.42
CA THR A 231 -6.29 -9.98 3.34
C THR A 231 -6.49 -9.48 1.89
N PRO A 232 -7.49 -8.62 1.59
CA PRO A 232 -7.80 -8.17 0.24
C PRO A 232 -6.61 -7.65 -0.56
N ARG A 233 -5.76 -6.80 0.03
CA ARG A 233 -4.55 -6.30 -0.67
C ARG A 233 -3.59 -7.43 -1.06
N ARG A 234 -3.41 -8.43 -0.20
CA ARG A 234 -2.53 -9.58 -0.47
C ARG A 234 -3.15 -10.50 -1.53
N ILE A 235 -4.47 -10.72 -1.46
CA ILE A 235 -5.23 -11.46 -2.48
C ILE A 235 -5.04 -10.78 -3.84
N ASN A 236 -5.27 -9.47 -3.92
CA ASN A 236 -5.14 -8.72 -5.16
C ASN A 236 -3.73 -8.84 -5.76
N THR A 237 -2.69 -8.62 -4.95
CA THR A 237 -1.30 -8.74 -5.42
C THR A 237 -0.97 -10.15 -5.90
N LEU A 238 -1.41 -11.19 -5.19
CA LEU A 238 -1.15 -12.56 -5.60
C LEU A 238 -1.92 -12.91 -6.87
N CYS A 239 -3.22 -12.63 -6.93
CA CYS A 239 -4.06 -12.95 -8.08
C CYS A 239 -3.59 -12.22 -9.35
N ASP A 240 -3.17 -10.95 -9.27
CA ASP A 240 -2.62 -10.22 -10.42
C ASP A 240 -1.38 -10.93 -11.01
N ARG A 241 -0.48 -11.42 -10.14
CA ARG A 241 0.68 -12.21 -10.54
C ARG A 241 0.31 -13.59 -11.10
N VAL A 242 -0.67 -14.26 -10.50
CA VAL A 242 -1.15 -15.57 -10.97
C VAL A 242 -1.81 -15.47 -12.34
N LEU A 243 -2.60 -14.42 -12.60
CA LEU A 243 -3.17 -14.15 -13.92
C LEU A 243 -2.08 -13.84 -14.96
N LEU A 244 -1.07 -13.07 -14.57
CA LEU A 244 0.07 -12.81 -15.45
C LEU A 244 0.83 -14.10 -15.79
N TYR A 245 1.12 -14.94 -14.80
CA TYR A 245 1.74 -16.25 -15.01
C TYR A 245 0.90 -17.13 -15.95
N GLY A 246 -0.41 -17.22 -15.71
CA GLY A 246 -1.31 -18.00 -16.55
C GLY A 246 -1.31 -17.52 -18.00
N PHE A 247 -1.31 -16.21 -18.23
CA PHE A 247 -1.20 -15.64 -19.56
C PHE A 247 0.12 -16.02 -20.26
N LEU A 248 1.26 -15.97 -19.55
CA LEU A 248 2.56 -16.29 -20.13
C LEU A 248 2.74 -17.77 -20.46
N GLU A 249 2.08 -18.64 -19.71
CA GLU A 249 2.06 -20.09 -19.92
C GLU A 249 0.85 -20.56 -20.76
N ASP A 250 0.09 -19.64 -21.35
CA ASP A 250 -1.13 -19.90 -22.15
C ASP A 250 -2.19 -20.76 -21.43
N LYS A 251 -2.32 -20.61 -20.11
CA LYS A 251 -3.26 -21.36 -19.27
C LYS A 251 -4.62 -20.67 -19.15
N THR A 252 -5.66 -21.33 -19.63
CA THR A 252 -7.06 -20.85 -19.51
C THR A 252 -7.69 -21.17 -18.14
N LEU A 253 -7.17 -22.17 -17.42
CA LEU A 253 -7.58 -22.54 -16.07
C LEU A 253 -6.35 -22.61 -15.16
N LEU A 254 -6.40 -21.85 -14.06
CA LEU A 254 -5.34 -21.75 -13.06
C LEU A 254 -5.62 -22.71 -11.91
N THR A 255 -4.64 -23.54 -11.58
CA THR A 255 -4.70 -24.60 -10.57
C THR A 255 -3.88 -24.26 -9.33
N ALA A 256 -3.98 -25.08 -8.28
CA ALA A 256 -3.19 -24.91 -7.07
C ALA A 256 -1.67 -24.99 -7.32
N GLU A 257 -1.23 -25.76 -8.32
CA GLU A 257 0.20 -25.87 -8.69
C GLU A 257 0.73 -24.56 -9.30
N ASP A 258 -0.11 -23.89 -10.10
CA ASP A 258 0.21 -22.58 -10.68
C ASP A 258 0.39 -21.52 -9.59
N VAL A 259 -0.55 -21.50 -8.64
CA VAL A 259 -0.48 -20.61 -7.47
C VAL A 259 0.77 -20.90 -6.63
N ALA A 260 1.09 -22.18 -6.39
CA ALA A 260 2.27 -22.58 -5.62
C ALA A 260 3.58 -22.11 -6.30
N THR A 261 3.65 -22.20 -7.63
CA THR A 261 4.79 -21.70 -8.42
C THR A 261 4.99 -20.20 -8.20
N VAL A 262 3.93 -19.41 -8.35
CA VAL A 262 3.98 -17.96 -8.15
C VAL A 262 4.31 -17.59 -6.70
N ILE A 263 3.79 -18.34 -5.73
CA ILE A 263 4.13 -18.15 -4.31
C ILE A 263 5.63 -18.40 -4.06
N ALA A 264 6.21 -19.44 -4.68
CA ALA A 264 7.64 -19.73 -4.54
C ALA A 264 8.49 -18.59 -5.10
N GLU A 265 8.13 -18.03 -6.25
CA GLU A 265 8.80 -16.86 -6.84
C GLU A 265 8.71 -15.63 -5.93
N ILE A 266 7.52 -15.32 -5.39
CA ILE A 266 7.35 -14.20 -4.44
C ILE A 266 8.20 -14.37 -3.18
N LYS A 267 8.31 -15.60 -2.65
CA LYS A 267 9.14 -15.89 -1.48
C LYS A 267 10.63 -15.71 -1.77
N GLN A 268 11.09 -16.12 -2.95
CA GLN A 268 12.48 -15.91 -3.38
C GLN A 268 12.78 -14.42 -3.51
N GLU A 269 11.91 -13.64 -4.16
CA GLU A 269 12.04 -12.18 -4.25
C GLU A 269 12.14 -11.49 -2.88
N SER A 270 11.38 -11.99 -1.89
CA SER A 270 11.36 -11.41 -0.54
C SER A 270 12.58 -11.83 0.29
N ALA A 271 13.11 -13.03 0.06
CA ALA A 271 14.32 -13.52 0.74
C ALA A 271 15.59 -12.81 0.23
N ASP A 272 15.63 -12.44 -1.05
CA ASP A 272 16.72 -11.65 -1.64
C ASP A 272 16.78 -10.20 -1.10
N LEU A 273 15.74 -9.75 -0.38
CA LEU A 273 15.66 -8.43 0.25
C LEU A 273 16.03 -8.44 1.74
N GLU A 274 16.26 -9.61 2.36
CA GLU A 274 16.83 -9.66 3.71
C GLU A 274 18.36 -9.46 3.63
N PRO A 275 18.93 -8.44 4.30
CA PRO A 275 20.38 -8.31 4.35
C PRO A 275 20.98 -9.55 5.03
N GLU A 276 21.96 -10.15 4.35
CA GLU A 276 22.75 -11.27 4.85
C GLU A 276 23.11 -11.07 6.34
N LYS A 277 22.81 -12.11 7.12
CA LYS A 277 23.24 -12.28 8.50
C LYS A 277 24.70 -11.86 8.64
N LEU A 278 24.93 -10.73 9.32
CA LEU A 278 26.22 -10.40 9.92
C LEU A 278 26.62 -11.56 10.84
N VAL A 279 27.45 -12.45 10.30
CA VAL A 279 28.12 -13.50 11.05
C VAL A 279 28.97 -12.82 12.12
N GLN A 280 28.78 -13.31 13.33
CA GLN A 280 29.54 -13.02 14.53
C GLN A 280 31.05 -12.98 14.26
N ALA A 281 31.68 -11.84 14.53
CA ALA A 281 33.08 -11.79 14.88
C ALA A 281 33.20 -11.08 16.23
N SER A 282 33.31 -11.92 17.25
CA SER A 282 33.65 -11.59 18.62
C SER A 282 34.94 -10.76 18.67
N ASN A 283 34.91 -9.66 19.41
CA ASN A 283 36.11 -9.13 20.07
C ASN A 283 36.68 -10.23 21.01
N PRO A 284 38.01 -10.32 21.18
CA PRO A 284 38.74 -9.29 21.91
C PRO A 284 40.11 -8.89 21.34
N SER A 285 40.44 -7.63 21.58
CA SER A 285 41.79 -7.06 21.53
C SER A 285 42.71 -7.70 22.58
N THR A 286 43.98 -7.95 22.22
CA THR A 286 45.22 -7.28 22.74
C THR A 286 46.46 -8.21 22.63
N GLN A 287 47.46 -7.75 21.86
CA GLN A 287 48.93 -7.95 21.97
C GLN A 287 49.51 -9.28 22.48
N GLN A 288 50.34 -9.95 21.67
CA GLN A 288 51.82 -10.02 21.79
C GLN A 288 52.44 -11.16 20.95
N GLU A 289 53.52 -10.80 20.25
CA GLU A 289 54.76 -11.57 20.02
C GLU A 289 54.86 -12.82 19.12
N ASN A 290 55.72 -12.64 18.11
CA ASN A 290 56.88 -13.48 17.72
C ASN A 290 56.78 -14.61 16.67
N ARG A 291 57.75 -14.50 15.73
CA ARG A 291 58.51 -15.53 14.97
C ARG A 291 57.84 -16.15 13.71
N SER A 292 58.35 -15.84 12.51
CA SER A 292 59.35 -16.60 11.70
C SER A 292 58.82 -17.98 11.30
N GLU A 293 58.65 -18.39 10.04
CA GLU A 293 59.60 -18.47 8.92
C GLU A 293 58.86 -19.02 7.66
N GLU A 294 59.26 -18.51 6.49
CA GLU A 294 59.54 -19.21 5.21
C GLU A 294 58.57 -20.18 4.49
N ASN A 295 58.34 -19.78 3.21
CA ASN A 295 58.46 -20.53 1.94
C ASN A 295 57.46 -21.64 1.52
N ILE A 296 57.04 -21.51 0.25
CA ILE A 296 56.86 -22.52 -0.85
C ILE A 296 55.54 -22.24 -1.63
N THR A 297 55.62 -21.50 -2.74
CA THR A 297 55.60 -21.97 -4.16
C THR A 297 54.19 -21.97 -4.76
N GLN A 298 53.84 -20.91 -5.49
CA GLN A 298 53.70 -20.85 -6.96
C GLN A 298 52.66 -21.80 -7.58
N GLN A 299 51.66 -21.17 -8.22
CA GLN A 299 51.03 -21.46 -9.52
C GLN A 299 49.50 -21.46 -9.46
N THR A 300 48.92 -20.30 -9.77
CA THR A 300 47.54 -20.22 -10.29
C THR A 300 47.56 -19.16 -11.37
N VAL A 301 47.55 -19.62 -12.62
CA VAL A 301 47.41 -18.81 -13.81
C VAL A 301 46.31 -19.49 -14.63
N GLU A 302 45.36 -18.66 -15.09
CA GLU A 302 44.38 -18.90 -16.17
C GLU A 302 43.24 -19.88 -15.83
N ASN A 303 41.95 -19.55 -15.82
CA ASN A 303 41.21 -18.56 -16.59
C ASN A 303 39.85 -18.24 -15.93
N GLU A 304 39.68 -17.06 -15.34
CA GLU A 304 38.38 -16.39 -15.23
C GLU A 304 38.59 -14.89 -15.41
N SER A 305 38.50 -14.42 -16.65
CA SER A 305 38.35 -13.00 -16.94
C SER A 305 37.35 -12.82 -18.07
N LYS A 306 36.17 -12.31 -17.71
CA LYS A 306 35.35 -11.33 -18.46
C LYS A 306 33.95 -11.29 -17.86
N LEU A 307 33.77 -10.51 -16.79
CA LEU A 307 32.61 -9.63 -16.60
C LEU A 307 32.82 -8.65 -15.43
N GLU A 308 33.98 -8.01 -15.35
CA GLU A 308 34.16 -6.81 -14.51
C GLU A 308 34.56 -5.65 -15.42
N ASP A 309 33.56 -4.97 -15.95
CA ASP A 309 33.67 -3.56 -16.33
C ASP A 309 32.26 -3.08 -16.60
N LEU A 310 31.71 -2.32 -15.66
CA LEU A 310 30.63 -1.32 -15.78
C LEU A 310 30.15 -0.92 -14.36
N THR A 311 31.07 -0.49 -13.50
CA THR A 311 30.72 0.38 -12.36
C THR A 311 30.90 1.83 -12.82
N PRO A 312 29.84 2.66 -12.86
CA PRO A 312 30.01 4.09 -13.15
C PRO A 312 30.80 4.74 -12.00
N PRO A 313 31.66 5.74 -12.28
CA PRO A 313 32.45 6.37 -11.24
C PRO A 313 31.53 7.09 -10.26
N ALA A 314 31.83 6.96 -8.95
CA ALA A 314 31.14 7.70 -7.92
C ALA A 314 31.23 9.22 -8.21
N PRO A 315 30.14 9.99 -8.09
CA PRO A 315 30.21 11.44 -8.25
C PRO A 315 31.08 12.02 -7.14
N GLN A 316 32.18 12.66 -7.52
CA GLN A 316 33.02 13.45 -6.62
C GLN A 316 32.26 14.72 -6.23
N PHE A 317 31.41 14.64 -5.21
CA PHE A 317 30.93 15.83 -4.52
C PHE A 317 32.06 16.36 -3.63
N GLY A 318 32.60 17.52 -4.01
CA GLY A 318 33.67 18.19 -3.28
C GLY A 318 33.37 18.29 -1.78
N SER A 319 34.36 17.94 -0.97
CA SER A 319 34.30 18.03 0.48
C SER A 319 34.21 19.51 0.91
N VAL A 320 33.00 20.03 1.06
CA VAL A 320 32.79 21.28 1.78
C VAL A 320 33.06 20.99 3.26
N LYS A 321 34.14 21.55 3.80
CA LYS A 321 34.45 21.52 5.23
C LYS A 321 33.33 22.24 5.98
N ALA A 322 32.37 21.49 6.51
CA ALA A 322 31.27 22.01 7.33
C ALA A 322 31.73 22.24 8.79
N SER A 323 32.70 23.14 8.99
CA SER A 323 33.03 23.67 10.31
C SER A 323 32.72 25.16 10.33
N GLY A 324 31.47 25.52 10.68
CA GLY A 324 31.05 26.92 10.87
C GLY A 324 29.61 27.31 10.50
N LEU A 325 28.72 26.37 10.16
CA LEU A 325 27.33 26.68 9.78
C LEU A 325 26.37 26.67 11.01
N PRO A 326 25.34 27.54 11.06
CA PRO A 326 24.29 27.52 12.08
C PRO A 326 23.55 26.17 12.12
N LYS A 327 23.13 25.71 13.30
CA LYS A 327 22.47 24.39 13.50
C LYS A 327 21.28 24.16 12.58
N ASP A 328 20.41 25.16 12.41
CA ASP A 328 19.21 25.06 11.56
C ASP A 328 19.55 24.73 10.10
N VAL A 329 20.65 25.27 9.56
CA VAL A 329 21.11 24.99 8.20
C VAL A 329 21.73 23.59 8.08
N MET A 330 22.34 23.09 9.15
CA MET A 330 22.91 21.74 9.20
C MET A 330 21.80 20.69 9.24
N ASP A 331 20.71 20.96 9.95
CA ASP A 331 19.54 20.09 10.06
C ASP A 331 18.78 20.05 8.73
N ASP A 332 18.62 21.19 8.04
CA ASP A 332 18.03 21.26 6.69
C ASP A 332 18.85 20.50 5.65
N VAL A 333 20.18 20.64 5.66
CA VAL A 333 21.07 19.91 4.76
C VAL A 333 21.02 18.40 5.03
N THR A 334 20.88 18.00 6.30
CA THR A 334 20.75 16.59 6.69
C THR A 334 19.39 16.02 6.25
N HIS A 335 18.31 16.80 6.42
CA HIS A 335 16.97 16.43 5.98
C HIS A 335 16.88 16.26 4.46
N LEU A 336 17.44 17.20 3.68
CA LEU A 336 17.52 17.10 2.23
C LEU A 336 18.34 15.89 1.77
N ARG A 337 19.44 15.58 2.46
CA ARG A 337 20.28 14.40 2.15
C ARG A 337 19.53 13.09 2.39
N ASN A 338 18.72 13.03 3.44
CA ASN A 338 17.89 11.86 3.74
C ASN A 338 16.78 11.69 2.70
N MET A 339 16.04 12.76 2.36
CA MET A 339 15.03 12.71 1.28
C MET A 339 15.63 12.31 -0.06
N LEU A 340 16.80 12.86 -0.43
CA LEU A 340 17.49 12.47 -1.67
C LEU A 340 17.92 11.00 -1.66
N SER A 341 18.28 10.47 -0.48
CA SER A 341 18.65 9.06 -0.33
C SER A 341 17.43 8.14 -0.46
N GLU A 342 16.28 8.52 0.08
CA GLU A 342 15.02 7.79 -0.09
C GLU A 342 14.53 7.81 -1.54
N ILE A 343 14.61 8.97 -2.22
CA ILE A 343 14.27 9.10 -3.64
C ILE A 343 15.22 8.24 -4.48
N LYS A 344 16.53 8.29 -4.20
CA LYS A 344 17.53 7.48 -4.88
C LYS A 344 17.23 5.99 -4.70
N TYR A 345 16.99 5.54 -3.47
CA TYR A 345 16.65 4.17 -3.16
C TYR A 345 15.40 3.72 -3.92
N THR A 346 14.32 4.52 -3.89
CA THR A 346 13.07 4.23 -4.60
C THR A 346 13.28 4.13 -6.12
N LEU A 347 14.08 5.02 -6.69
CA LEU A 347 14.41 4.99 -8.12
C LEU A 347 15.26 3.77 -8.48
N GLU A 348 16.26 3.43 -7.67
CA GLU A 348 17.11 2.25 -7.87
C GLU A 348 16.27 0.96 -7.79
N THR A 349 15.40 0.82 -6.80
CA THR A 349 14.47 -0.32 -6.70
C THR A 349 13.52 -0.39 -7.89
N SER A 350 12.99 0.76 -8.36
CA SER A 350 12.11 0.81 -9.52
C SER A 350 12.82 0.41 -10.82
N ILE A 351 14.06 0.85 -11.00
CA ILE A 351 14.89 0.50 -12.16
C ILE A 351 15.24 -0.98 -12.13
N GLU A 352 15.66 -1.50 -10.98
CA GLU A 352 16.01 -2.90 -10.80
C GLU A 352 14.80 -3.81 -11.07
N TYR A 353 13.62 -3.43 -10.57
CA TYR A 353 12.37 -4.13 -10.86
C TYR A 353 12.05 -4.14 -12.36
N LYS A 354 12.14 -3.00 -13.05
CA LYS A 354 11.89 -2.94 -14.50
C LYS A 354 12.90 -3.76 -15.30
N LEU A 355 14.17 -3.80 -14.89
CA LEU A 355 15.20 -4.62 -15.52
C LEU A 355 14.94 -6.12 -15.30
N LYS A 356 14.51 -6.52 -14.10
CA LYS A 356 14.12 -7.91 -13.80
C LYS A 356 12.93 -8.34 -14.66
N VAL A 357 11.89 -7.50 -14.76
CA VAL A 357 10.74 -7.76 -15.64
C VAL A 357 11.16 -7.87 -17.10
N SER A 358 12.05 -6.99 -17.59
CA SER A 358 12.57 -7.06 -18.96
C SER A 358 13.32 -8.38 -19.22
N ARG A 359 14.24 -8.77 -18.32
CA ARG A 359 14.99 -10.03 -18.44
C ARG A 359 14.09 -11.25 -18.37
N TYR A 360 13.05 -11.19 -17.54
CA TYR A 360 12.06 -12.24 -17.43
C TYR A 360 11.27 -12.39 -18.75
N ILE A 361 10.81 -11.28 -19.33
CA ILE A 361 10.18 -11.28 -20.66
C ILE A 361 11.14 -11.85 -21.71
N ASP A 362 12.41 -11.43 -21.73
CA ASP A 362 13.41 -11.95 -22.67
C ASP A 362 13.63 -13.46 -22.50
N ASN A 363 13.65 -13.97 -21.27
CA ASN A 363 13.78 -15.39 -20.98
C ASN A 363 12.56 -16.19 -21.46
N VAL A 364 11.35 -15.66 -21.26
CA VAL A 364 10.11 -16.28 -21.73
C VAL A 364 10.06 -16.31 -23.25
N ILE A 365 10.41 -15.20 -23.92
CA ILE A 365 10.52 -15.12 -25.38
C ILE A 365 11.52 -16.16 -25.90
N ASN A 366 12.70 -16.26 -25.27
CA ASN A 366 13.73 -17.21 -25.69
C ASN A 366 13.31 -18.67 -25.48
N ARG A 367 12.53 -18.99 -24.43
CA ARG A 367 11.95 -20.32 -24.24
C ARG A 367 10.94 -20.67 -25.33
N LYS A 368 10.01 -19.75 -25.65
CA LYS A 368 9.04 -19.92 -26.75
C LYS A 368 9.73 -20.08 -28.10
N LEU A 369 10.78 -19.30 -28.38
CA LEU A 369 11.58 -19.44 -29.61
C LEU A 369 12.29 -20.81 -29.71
N LYS A 370 12.76 -21.36 -28.59
CA LYS A 370 13.34 -22.72 -28.56
C LYS A 370 12.29 -23.80 -28.80
N GLN A 371 11.11 -23.67 -28.21
CA GLN A 371 10.00 -24.60 -28.44
C GLN A 371 9.54 -24.59 -29.89
N LEU A 372 9.41 -23.41 -30.51
CA LEU A 372 9.05 -23.28 -31.93
C LEU A 372 10.08 -23.94 -32.86
N LYS A 373 11.38 -23.81 -32.56
CA LYS A 373 12.45 -24.49 -33.32
C LYS A 373 12.45 -26.01 -33.14
N GLN A 374 12.03 -26.51 -31.99
CA GLN A 374 11.89 -27.96 -31.77
C GLN A 374 10.70 -28.52 -32.55
N VAL A 375 9.59 -27.79 -32.62
CA VAL A 375 8.42 -28.21 -33.42
C VAL A 375 8.73 -28.18 -34.92
N SER A 376 9.44 -27.15 -35.41
CA SER A 376 9.82 -27.09 -36.84
C SER A 376 10.79 -28.21 -37.25
N ASN A 377 11.75 -28.57 -36.39
CA ASN A 377 12.68 -29.67 -36.67
C ASN A 377 11.98 -31.05 -36.71
N VAL A 378 10.92 -31.24 -35.93
CA VAL A 378 10.13 -32.49 -35.94
C VAL A 378 9.27 -32.60 -37.21
N GLU A 379 8.77 -31.47 -37.74
CA GLU A 379 8.03 -31.45 -39.01
C GLU A 379 8.92 -31.67 -40.24
N ASP A 380 10.18 -31.22 -40.20
CA ASP A 380 11.14 -31.45 -41.28
C ASP A 380 11.68 -32.91 -41.27
N GLU A 381 11.92 -33.50 -40.10
CA GLU A 381 12.29 -34.93 -39.99
C GLU A 381 11.16 -35.89 -40.40
N GLN A 382 9.89 -35.49 -40.21
CA GLN A 382 8.75 -36.28 -40.69
C GLN A 382 8.56 -36.23 -42.21
N LYS A 383 8.99 -35.15 -42.88
CA LYS A 383 8.96 -35.06 -44.35
C LYS A 383 10.05 -35.86 -45.04
N GLU A 384 11.22 -36.04 -44.43
CA GLU A 384 12.31 -36.88 -44.97
C GLU A 384 12.08 -38.40 -44.82
N LEU A 385 11.10 -38.81 -44.00
CA LEU A 385 10.73 -40.23 -43.81
C LEU A 385 9.57 -40.68 -44.72
N ASP A 386 8.87 -39.74 -45.36
CA ASP A 386 7.74 -39.99 -46.26
C ASP A 386 8.09 -39.84 -47.77
N GLU A 387 9.34 -39.48 -48.11
CA GLU A 387 9.94 -39.54 -49.46
C GLU A 387 10.86 -40.78 -49.62
#